data_AF-A0A399F8M3-F1
#
_entry.id   AF-A0A399F8M3-F1
#
_cell.length_a   1.000
_cell.length_b   1.000
_cell.length_c   1.000
_cell.angle_alpha   90.00
_cell.angle_beta   90.00
_cell.angle_gamma   90.00
#
_symmetry.space_group_name_H-M   'P 1'
#
loop_
_entity.id
_entity.type
_entity.pdbx_description
1 polymer ?
#
loop_
_entity_poly.entity_id
_entity_poly.type
_entity_poly.pdbx_seq_one_letter_code
_entity_poly.pdbx_strand_id
1 'polypeptide(L)'
;MNSVANPSAVAKPNIDHLPADLRARKQWVLWRYEDRDGKLSKVPFRFVNPSSRASSTDPSAWGPLGAVPEGYGVGYVLTEGEGLVCLDLDWKDTGLDEMPTWAHTILETLPPTYTEWSVSGRGLHLFYRARLPKGHRTKFPVGEGQALEVFTEGRYIALTGNLLPESTHRIQEAQEAISNFYENLLNDLQAKQPEPFRQRAGSEGKREATRPLAVERKEDRAILDCCLRSGSFQRLWSGDWDGKASHSEADLALCWHLALHTDDAEQIDRIFRSSGLYRPKWDKADYRHRTISKAIEAAEARKSWGSRPAGHTAQELPDFGTVLRDANRWAGHAGESNRRVYEALVVAARKSRSAVVSIGQARLAEATNMEVRTIRRALKRLEASGLV
;
A
#
# COMPACT_ATOMS: atom_id res chain seq x y z
N MET A 1 9.98 -21.79 31.02
CA MET A 1 10.93 -20.64 31.03
C MET A 1 11.10 -20.20 29.60
N ASN A 2 10.27 -19.26 29.13
CA ASN A 2 10.41 -18.69 27.80
C ASN A 2 11.55 -17.67 27.84
N SER A 3 12.65 -17.95 27.14
CA SER A 3 13.74 -17.00 27.01
C SER A 3 13.24 -15.79 26.23
N VAL A 4 13.12 -14.66 26.92
CA VAL A 4 13.01 -13.34 26.30
C VAL A 4 14.31 -13.17 25.50
N ALA A 5 14.21 -13.19 24.17
CA ALA A 5 15.34 -12.97 23.28
C ALA A 5 16.00 -11.63 23.65
N ASN A 6 17.32 -11.67 23.85
CA ASN A 6 18.12 -10.50 24.20
C ASN A 6 18.02 -9.49 23.03
N PRO A 7 17.44 -8.28 23.23
CA PRO A 7 17.19 -7.31 22.15
C PRO A 7 18.48 -6.70 21.53
N SER A 8 19.64 -7.22 21.91
CA SER A 8 20.99 -6.72 21.57
C SER A 8 21.70 -7.54 20.49
N ALA A 9 21.17 -8.69 20.07
CA ALA A 9 21.78 -9.48 18.99
C ALA A 9 21.41 -8.91 17.61
N VAL A 10 22.35 -8.25 16.95
CA VAL A 10 22.20 -7.83 15.55
C VAL A 10 22.18 -9.07 14.67
N ALA A 11 21.07 -9.29 13.95
CA ALA A 11 21.01 -10.34 12.94
C ALA A 11 22.10 -10.13 11.90
N LYS A 12 22.83 -11.21 11.58
CA LYS A 12 23.95 -11.13 10.64
C LYS A 12 23.43 -10.75 9.24
N PRO A 13 23.96 -9.69 8.60
CA PRO A 13 23.48 -9.26 7.30
C PRO A 13 23.85 -10.28 6.22
N ASN A 14 22.96 -10.47 5.25
CA ASN A 14 23.21 -11.31 4.08
C ASN A 14 23.93 -10.49 2.99
N ILE A 15 25.25 -10.47 3.08
CA ILE A 15 26.12 -9.68 2.21
C ILE A 15 25.98 -10.07 0.72
N ASP A 16 25.71 -11.34 0.42
CA ASP A 16 25.62 -11.81 -0.96
C ASP A 16 24.39 -11.30 -1.70
N HIS A 17 23.36 -10.90 -0.95
CA HIS A 17 22.14 -10.33 -1.52
C HIS A 17 22.22 -8.83 -1.74
N LEU A 18 23.23 -8.14 -1.19
CA LEU A 18 23.41 -6.70 -1.36
C LEU A 18 23.77 -6.36 -2.82
N PRO A 19 23.34 -5.19 -3.35
CA PRO A 19 23.59 -4.82 -4.73
C PRO A 19 25.08 -4.81 -5.07
N ALA A 20 25.46 -5.49 -6.16
CA ALA A 20 26.86 -5.67 -6.54
C ALA A 20 27.60 -4.34 -6.77
N ASP A 21 26.89 -3.34 -7.31
CA ASP A 21 27.36 -1.99 -7.56
C ASP A 21 27.61 -1.18 -6.28
N LEU A 22 26.88 -1.45 -5.19
CA LEU A 22 27.21 -0.90 -3.87
C LEU A 22 28.38 -1.65 -3.23
N ARG A 23 28.40 -2.99 -3.33
CA ARG A 23 29.47 -3.82 -2.76
C ARG A 23 30.86 -3.47 -3.30
N ALA A 24 30.94 -3.05 -4.56
CA ALA A 24 32.19 -2.64 -5.20
C ALA A 24 32.76 -1.30 -4.68
N ARG A 25 31.99 -0.50 -3.94
CA ARG A 25 32.39 0.83 -3.46
C ARG A 25 33.05 0.79 -2.08
N LYS A 26 33.80 1.84 -1.76
CA LYS A 26 34.49 2.01 -0.45
C LYS A 26 33.71 2.94 0.50
N GLN A 27 32.40 2.78 0.56
CA GLN A 27 31.47 3.64 1.32
C GLN A 27 30.75 2.86 2.43
N TRP A 28 31.36 1.78 2.90
CA TRP A 28 30.79 0.92 3.92
C TRP A 28 31.28 1.30 5.31
N VAL A 29 30.37 1.19 6.27
CA VAL A 29 30.63 1.29 7.71
C VAL A 29 30.03 0.08 8.42
N LEU A 30 30.63 -0.34 9.52
CA LEU A 30 29.98 -1.26 10.45
C LEU A 30 29.03 -0.44 11.33
N TRP A 31 28.05 -1.09 11.95
CA TRP A 31 27.30 -0.46 13.05
C TRP A 31 26.93 -1.48 14.11
N ARG A 32 26.74 -1.03 15.35
CA ARG A 32 26.13 -1.84 16.42
C ARG A 32 25.17 -0.98 17.23
N TYR A 33 24.32 -1.62 18.02
CA TYR A 33 23.48 -0.89 18.96
C TYR A 33 24.31 -0.38 20.14
N GLU A 34 24.19 0.90 20.44
CA GLU A 34 24.64 1.48 21.70
C GLU A 34 23.53 2.36 22.28
N ASP A 35 23.44 2.39 23.60
CA ASP A 35 22.58 3.35 24.28
C ASP A 35 23.17 4.76 24.11
N ARG A 36 22.33 5.69 23.66
CA ARG A 36 22.59 7.12 23.69
C ARG A 36 21.40 7.78 24.37
N ASP A 37 21.64 8.31 25.57
CA ASP A 37 20.65 9.05 26.35
C ASP A 37 19.33 8.27 26.57
N GLY A 38 19.42 6.97 26.86
CA GLY A 38 18.28 6.07 27.07
C GLY A 38 17.61 5.61 25.77
N LYS A 39 18.19 5.92 24.61
CA LYS A 39 17.70 5.49 23.30
C LYS A 39 18.73 4.61 22.59
N LEU A 40 18.30 3.37 22.32
CA LEU A 40 19.08 2.43 21.54
C LEU A 40 19.30 2.97 20.11
N SER A 41 20.56 3.21 19.76
CA SER A 41 20.97 3.86 18.52
C SER A 41 21.93 2.98 17.74
N LYS A 42 21.79 2.94 16.41
CA LYS A 42 22.74 2.27 15.52
C LYS A 42 23.95 3.18 15.36
N VAL A 43 25.05 2.85 16.03
CA VAL A 43 26.26 3.65 16.02
C VAL A 43 27.21 3.14 14.94
N PRO A 44 27.70 3.99 14.03
CA PRO A 44 28.64 3.60 12.98
C PRO A 44 30.08 3.45 13.49
N PHE A 45 30.78 2.45 12.94
CA PHE A 45 32.17 2.08 13.20
C PHE A 45 32.91 1.84 11.89
N ARG A 46 34.24 2.00 11.91
CA ARG A 46 35.08 1.82 10.73
C ARG A 46 35.22 0.34 10.41
N PHE A 47 35.16 -0.03 9.13
CA PHE A 47 35.44 -1.42 8.71
C PHE A 47 36.90 -1.84 8.97
N VAL A 48 37.85 -0.95 8.70
CA VAL A 48 39.29 -1.22 8.85
C VAL A 48 39.74 -1.33 10.31
N ASN A 49 38.99 -0.74 11.24
CA ASN A 49 39.20 -0.84 12.67
C ASN A 49 37.83 -0.77 13.40
N PRO A 50 37.19 -1.92 13.65
CA PRO A 50 35.84 -1.97 14.24
C PRO A 50 35.71 -1.36 15.65
N SER A 51 36.82 -1.07 16.34
CA SER A 51 36.80 -0.38 17.62
C SER A 51 36.65 1.14 17.51
N SER A 52 36.93 1.70 16.33
CA SER A 52 36.88 3.14 16.07
C SER A 52 35.54 3.55 15.47
N ARG A 53 34.89 4.56 16.05
CA ARG A 53 33.67 5.16 15.49
C ARG A 53 33.94 5.73 14.09
N ALA A 54 32.93 5.67 13.23
CA ALA A 54 32.96 6.31 11.92
C ALA A 54 32.02 7.52 11.90
N SER A 55 32.37 8.57 11.16
CA SER A 55 31.43 9.64 10.83
C SER A 55 30.69 9.28 9.55
N SER A 56 29.39 9.61 9.46
CA SER A 56 28.60 9.41 8.24
C SER A 56 28.82 10.49 7.18
N THR A 57 29.69 11.46 7.44
CA THR A 57 29.99 12.60 6.54
C THR A 57 31.48 12.75 6.22
N ASP A 58 32.35 11.92 6.80
CA ASP A 58 33.80 11.91 6.54
C ASP A 58 34.19 10.67 5.73
N PRO A 59 34.52 10.81 4.43
CA PRO A 59 34.91 9.69 3.58
C PRO A 59 36.11 8.88 4.09
N SER A 60 37.01 9.48 4.88
CA SER A 60 38.18 8.79 5.44
C SER A 60 37.81 7.77 6.54
N ALA A 61 36.56 7.84 7.03
CA ALA A 61 36.04 6.91 8.03
C ALA A 61 35.34 5.68 7.43
N TRP A 62 35.20 5.61 6.11
CA TRP A 62 34.52 4.51 5.41
C TRP A 62 35.54 3.56 4.77
N GLY A 63 35.08 2.40 4.34
CA GLY A 63 35.96 1.40 3.74
C GLY A 63 35.26 0.48 2.74
N PRO A 64 36.01 -0.45 2.13
CA PRO A 64 35.41 -1.53 1.36
C PRO A 64 34.55 -2.42 2.26
N LEU A 65 33.56 -3.07 1.68
CA LEU A 65 32.80 -4.11 2.36
C LEU A 65 33.71 -5.31 2.65
N GLY A 66 33.73 -5.76 3.90
CA GLY A 66 34.56 -6.88 4.35
C GLY A 66 33.81 -7.82 5.29
N ALA A 67 34.57 -8.65 6.01
CA ALA A 67 34.01 -9.53 7.03
C ALA A 67 33.29 -8.72 8.12
N VAL A 68 32.08 -9.15 8.46
CA VAL A 68 31.25 -8.50 9.49
C VAL A 68 31.46 -9.24 10.82
N PRO A 69 32.05 -8.61 11.85
CA PRO A 69 32.23 -9.23 13.15
C PRO A 69 30.90 -9.51 13.85
N GLU A 70 30.90 -10.45 14.79
CA GLU A 70 29.71 -10.75 15.60
C GLU A 70 29.21 -9.51 16.37
N GLY A 71 27.89 -9.33 16.42
CA GLY A 71 27.26 -8.17 17.05
C GLY A 71 27.26 -6.88 16.22
N TYR A 72 27.84 -6.91 15.01
CA TYR A 72 27.79 -5.78 14.07
C TYR A 72 26.84 -6.06 12.90
N GLY A 73 26.22 -5.00 12.41
CA GLY A 73 25.60 -4.93 11.09
C GLY A 73 26.43 -4.08 10.13
N VAL A 74 25.95 -3.94 8.91
CA VAL A 74 26.58 -3.12 7.87
C VAL A 74 25.72 -1.92 7.51
N GLY A 75 26.37 -0.84 7.15
CA GLY A 75 25.75 0.38 6.68
C GLY A 75 26.43 0.90 5.43
N TYR A 76 25.65 1.45 4.51
CA TYR A 76 26.15 2.11 3.31
C TYR A 76 25.94 3.61 3.43
N VAL A 77 27.00 4.40 3.22
CA VAL A 77 26.94 5.86 3.34
C VAL A 77 26.51 6.49 2.02
N LEU A 78 25.42 7.26 2.05
CA LEU A 78 24.94 8.02 0.91
C LEU A 78 25.73 9.33 0.77
N THR A 79 26.19 9.65 -0.44
CA THR A 79 26.93 10.88 -0.72
C THR A 79 26.31 11.71 -1.83
N GLU A 80 26.46 13.03 -1.73
CA GLU A 80 25.97 13.98 -2.73
C GLU A 80 26.44 13.60 -4.14
N GLY A 81 25.56 13.74 -5.14
CA GLY A 81 25.93 13.65 -6.54
C GLY A 81 26.04 12.24 -7.13
N GLU A 82 25.94 11.17 -6.33
CA GLU A 82 26.02 9.78 -6.82
C GLU A 82 24.81 9.32 -7.64
N GLY A 83 23.71 10.09 -7.57
CA GLY A 83 22.45 9.72 -8.20
C GLY A 83 21.83 8.48 -7.55
N LEU A 84 21.99 8.32 -6.23
CA LEU A 84 21.39 7.24 -5.46
C LEU A 84 20.35 7.83 -4.50
N VAL A 85 19.13 7.28 -4.53
CA VAL A 85 18.02 7.66 -3.65
C VAL A 85 17.61 6.44 -2.84
N CYS A 86 17.54 6.59 -1.52
CA CYS A 86 16.94 5.61 -0.62
C CYS A 86 15.58 6.14 -0.16
N LEU A 87 14.52 5.38 -0.42
CA LEU A 87 13.23 5.55 0.22
C LEU A 87 13.21 4.63 1.45
N ASP A 88 13.17 5.23 2.63
CA ASP A 88 13.10 4.54 3.91
C ASP A 88 11.67 4.60 4.44
N LEU A 89 10.99 3.46 4.45
CA LEU A 89 9.61 3.32 4.85
C LEU A 89 9.61 2.75 6.26
N ASP A 90 9.28 3.55 7.27
CA ASP A 90 9.29 3.14 8.67
C ASP A 90 7.88 3.21 9.27
N TRP A 91 7.48 2.15 9.97
CA TRP A 91 6.21 2.10 10.67
C TRP A 91 6.32 1.44 12.04
N LYS A 92 5.40 1.82 12.92
CA LYS A 92 5.27 1.27 14.26
C LYS A 92 3.90 0.60 14.40
N ASP A 93 3.86 -0.41 15.26
CA ASP A 93 2.62 -0.97 15.81
C ASP A 93 1.65 -1.61 14.79
N THR A 94 2.16 -2.10 13.66
CA THR A 94 1.54 -3.23 12.97
C THR A 94 2.05 -4.53 13.61
N GLY A 95 1.28 -5.61 13.57
CA GLY A 95 1.77 -6.91 14.01
C GLY A 95 3.12 -7.23 13.34
N LEU A 96 3.98 -8.02 13.99
CA LEU A 96 5.15 -8.58 13.31
C LEU A 96 4.63 -9.30 12.04
N ASP A 97 5.21 -8.97 10.88
CA ASP A 97 4.85 -9.46 9.53
C ASP A 97 3.68 -8.79 8.79
N GLU A 98 3.07 -7.72 9.32
CA GLU A 98 2.05 -6.96 8.59
C GLU A 98 2.58 -5.64 8.03
N MET A 99 2.71 -5.56 6.70
CA MET A 99 3.09 -4.34 5.98
C MET A 99 1.87 -3.41 5.82
N PRO A 100 1.98 -2.11 6.16
CA PRO A 100 0.85 -1.19 6.06
C PRO A 100 0.48 -0.88 4.60
N THR A 101 -0.80 -0.57 4.35
CA THR A 101 -1.32 -0.34 3.00
C THR A 101 -0.58 0.75 2.23
N TRP A 102 -0.11 1.82 2.88
CA TRP A 102 0.63 2.88 2.21
C TRP A 102 1.99 2.40 1.67
N ALA A 103 2.64 1.46 2.36
CA ALA A 103 3.88 0.85 1.89
C ALA A 103 3.62 -0.07 0.69
N HIS A 104 2.51 -0.84 0.71
CA HIS A 104 2.03 -1.58 -0.46
C HIS A 104 1.76 -0.66 -1.65
N THR A 105 1.09 0.47 -1.44
CA THR A 105 0.81 1.44 -2.51
C THR A 105 2.10 1.96 -3.14
N ILE A 106 3.13 2.25 -2.35
CA ILE A 106 4.44 2.68 -2.89
C ILE A 106 5.08 1.57 -3.73
N LEU A 107 5.06 0.32 -3.26
CA LEU A 107 5.59 -0.83 -4.00
C LEU A 107 4.84 -1.10 -5.31
N GLU A 108 3.53 -0.87 -5.35
CA GLU A 108 2.70 -1.02 -6.56
C GLU A 108 2.85 0.17 -7.53
N THR A 109 3.14 1.37 -7.01
CA THR A 109 3.24 2.59 -7.81
C THR A 109 4.60 2.74 -8.48
N LEU A 110 5.67 2.35 -7.79
CA LEU A 110 7.03 2.50 -8.28
C LEU A 110 7.52 1.23 -9.00
N PRO A 111 8.41 1.36 -10.00
CA PRO A 111 8.99 0.19 -10.65
C PRO A 111 9.78 -0.66 -9.63
N PRO A 112 9.76 -2.00 -9.73
CA PRO A 112 10.53 -2.87 -8.85
C PRO A 112 12.02 -2.53 -8.85
N THR A 113 12.63 -2.57 -7.67
CA THR A 113 14.06 -2.30 -7.47
C THR A 113 14.61 -3.17 -6.32
N TYR A 114 15.87 -2.96 -5.94
CA TYR A 114 16.41 -3.49 -4.69
C TYR A 114 15.62 -2.96 -3.49
N THR A 115 14.98 -3.89 -2.80
CA THR A 115 14.06 -3.67 -1.69
C THR A 115 14.34 -4.70 -0.61
N GLU A 116 14.72 -4.23 0.57
CA GLU A 116 14.99 -5.08 1.72
C GLU A 116 14.17 -4.70 2.93
N TRP A 117 13.95 -5.66 3.82
CA TRP A 117 13.46 -5.42 5.16
C TRP A 117 14.50 -4.68 5.98
N SER A 118 14.06 -3.64 6.70
CA SER A 118 14.92 -2.91 7.62
C SER A 118 15.30 -3.81 8.81
N VAL A 119 16.32 -3.39 9.57
CA VAL A 119 16.82 -4.11 10.74
C VAL A 119 15.74 -4.37 11.79
N SER A 120 14.74 -3.48 11.92
CA SER A 120 13.66 -3.64 12.90
C SER A 120 12.62 -4.67 12.48
N GLY A 121 12.59 -5.09 11.21
CA GLY A 121 11.50 -5.86 10.61
C GLY A 121 10.20 -5.06 10.45
N ARG A 122 10.20 -3.76 10.77
CA ARG A 122 9.05 -2.86 10.68
C ARG A 122 9.31 -1.69 9.73
N GLY A 123 10.01 -2.00 8.65
CA GLY A 123 10.33 -1.02 7.62
C GLY A 123 10.91 -1.67 6.37
N LEU A 124 10.95 -0.90 5.30
CA LEU A 124 11.59 -1.26 4.04
C LEU A 124 12.57 -0.19 3.60
N HIS A 125 13.67 -0.60 2.98
CA HIS A 125 14.53 0.29 2.21
C HIS A 125 14.39 -0.03 0.74
N LEU A 126 14.03 0.96 -0.09
CA LEU A 126 14.03 0.86 -1.55
C LEU A 126 15.12 1.77 -2.10
N PHE A 127 15.98 1.24 -2.96
CA PHE A 127 17.06 2.02 -3.58
C PHE A 127 16.78 2.24 -5.07
N TYR A 128 16.94 3.47 -5.53
CA TYR A 128 16.82 3.83 -6.95
C TYR A 128 18.01 4.67 -7.41
N ARG A 129 18.32 4.57 -8.71
CA ARG A 129 19.19 5.53 -9.37
C ARG A 129 18.35 6.66 -9.94
N ALA A 130 18.50 7.83 -9.32
CA ALA A 130 17.79 9.08 -9.64
C ALA A 130 18.47 10.27 -8.94
N ARG A 131 18.11 11.49 -9.34
CA ARG A 131 18.52 12.75 -8.71
C ARG A 131 17.30 13.52 -8.23
N LEU A 132 17.39 14.07 -7.03
CA LEU A 132 16.41 15.00 -6.47
C LEU A 132 17.03 16.40 -6.33
N PRO A 133 16.21 17.46 -6.25
CA PRO A 133 16.72 18.81 -6.01
C PRO A 133 17.55 18.91 -4.73
N LYS A 134 18.56 19.78 -4.75
CA LYS A 134 19.36 20.07 -3.54
C LYS A 134 18.46 20.66 -2.46
N GLY A 135 18.61 20.18 -1.22
CA GLY A 135 17.75 20.60 -0.11
C GLY A 135 16.31 20.08 -0.19
N HIS A 136 16.06 19.01 -0.95
CA HIS A 136 14.77 18.31 -0.95
C HIS A 136 14.33 17.96 0.47
N ARG A 137 13.01 17.90 0.67
CA ARG A 137 12.40 17.48 1.92
C ARG A 137 12.68 15.99 2.12
N THR A 138 13.15 15.65 3.32
CA THR A 138 13.58 14.29 3.63
C THR A 138 12.55 13.47 4.41
N LYS A 139 11.49 14.06 4.98
CA LYS A 139 10.53 13.34 5.83
C LYS A 139 9.07 13.71 5.53
N PHE A 140 8.27 12.68 5.28
CA PHE A 140 6.85 12.74 4.96
C PHE A 140 6.06 11.90 5.98
N PRO A 141 5.39 12.53 6.96
CA PRO A 141 4.53 11.82 7.89
C PRO A 141 3.30 11.26 7.16
N VAL A 142 3.10 9.94 7.25
CA VAL A 142 1.98 9.22 6.61
C VAL A 142 0.95 8.72 7.62
N GLY A 143 1.32 8.68 8.90
CA GLY A 143 0.45 8.32 10.02
C GLY A 143 1.12 8.59 11.36
N GLU A 144 0.40 8.35 12.45
CA GLU A 144 1.00 8.38 13.79
C GLU A 144 2.03 7.25 13.92
N GLY A 145 3.29 7.60 14.21
CA GLY A 145 4.38 6.63 14.28
C GLY A 145 4.84 6.06 12.93
N GLN A 146 4.38 6.61 11.79
CA GLN A 146 4.72 6.13 10.45
C GLN A 146 5.24 7.26 9.57
N ALA A 147 6.35 7.00 8.88
CA ALA A 147 6.99 7.99 8.02
C ALA A 147 7.59 7.35 6.78
N LEU A 148 7.48 8.07 5.67
CA LEU A 148 8.34 7.89 4.52
C LEU A 148 9.48 8.92 4.63
N GLU A 149 10.72 8.43 4.65
CA GLU A 149 11.91 9.27 4.56
C GLU A 149 12.60 9.07 3.20
N VAL A 150 13.14 10.15 2.65
CA VAL A 150 13.81 10.19 1.34
C VAL A 150 15.21 10.73 1.55
N PHE A 151 16.22 9.90 1.25
CA PHE A 151 17.62 10.23 1.46
C PHE A 151 18.43 10.11 0.20
N THR A 152 19.30 11.09 -0.03
CA THR A 152 20.31 11.04 -1.10
C THR A 152 21.73 11.26 -0.57
N GLU A 153 21.90 11.72 0.67
CA GLU A 153 23.21 12.09 1.23
C GLU A 153 23.19 12.22 2.77
N GLY A 154 24.38 12.45 3.35
CA GLY A 154 24.57 12.96 4.70
C GLY A 154 24.39 11.95 5.84
N ARG A 155 23.89 10.76 5.52
CA ARG A 155 23.74 9.64 6.47
C ARG A 155 24.05 8.30 5.82
N TYR A 156 24.24 7.30 6.67
CA TYR A 156 24.28 5.92 6.25
C TYR A 156 22.91 5.26 6.42
N ILE A 157 22.64 4.26 5.59
CA ILE A 157 21.49 3.38 5.70
C ILE A 157 21.98 2.03 6.20
N ALA A 158 21.36 1.51 7.27
CA ALA A 158 21.69 0.18 7.79
C ALA A 158 21.10 -0.89 6.88
N LEU A 159 21.95 -1.70 6.25
CA LEU A 159 21.52 -2.70 5.27
C LEU A 159 21.47 -4.10 5.89
N THR A 160 20.48 -4.89 5.48
CA THR A 160 20.27 -6.26 5.97
C THR A 160 20.58 -7.33 4.92
N GLY A 161 20.35 -7.03 3.64
CA GLY A 161 20.31 -8.06 2.59
C GLY A 161 19.14 -9.04 2.72
N ASN A 162 18.20 -8.78 3.63
CA ASN A 162 16.97 -9.56 3.78
C ASN A 162 15.95 -9.05 2.76
N LEU A 163 16.06 -9.54 1.54
CA LEU A 163 15.23 -9.12 0.42
C LEU A 163 13.74 -9.37 0.69
N LEU A 164 12.91 -8.42 0.24
CA LEU A 164 11.49 -8.70 0.05
C LEU A 164 11.35 -9.81 -1.02
N PRO A 165 10.44 -10.79 -0.89
CA PRO A 165 10.38 -11.97 -1.77
C PRO A 165 10.31 -11.67 -3.28
N GLU A 166 9.74 -10.54 -3.68
CA GLU A 166 9.59 -10.11 -5.08
C GLU A 166 10.63 -9.06 -5.51
N SER A 167 11.61 -8.78 -4.65
CA SER A 167 12.64 -7.79 -4.92
C SER A 167 13.68 -8.29 -5.92
N THR A 168 14.36 -7.34 -6.56
CA THR A 168 15.50 -7.60 -7.42
C THR A 168 16.81 -7.44 -6.64
N HIS A 169 17.89 -8.06 -7.11
CA HIS A 169 19.24 -7.83 -6.56
C HIS A 169 19.93 -6.57 -7.14
N ARG A 170 19.20 -5.73 -7.89
CA ARG A 170 19.76 -4.60 -8.65
C ARG A 170 19.03 -3.31 -8.33
N ILE A 171 19.78 -2.22 -8.28
CA ILE A 171 19.22 -0.89 -8.14
C ILE A 171 18.77 -0.42 -9.52
N GLN A 172 17.48 -0.11 -9.65
CA GLN A 172 16.85 0.31 -10.90
C GLN A 172 17.09 1.79 -11.18
N GLU A 173 17.40 2.11 -12.45
CA GLU A 173 17.34 3.49 -12.99
C GLU A 173 15.88 3.91 -13.13
N ALA A 174 15.47 4.97 -12.43
CA ALA A 174 14.06 5.36 -12.32
C ALA A 174 13.86 6.87 -12.15
N GLN A 175 14.61 7.70 -12.89
CA GLN A 175 14.58 9.16 -12.73
C GLN A 175 13.17 9.75 -12.82
N GLU A 176 12.39 9.43 -13.86
CA GLU A 176 11.04 9.98 -14.07
C GLU A 176 10.07 9.53 -12.97
N ALA A 177 10.06 8.23 -12.64
CA ALA A 177 9.18 7.68 -11.62
C ALA A 177 9.45 8.31 -10.24
N ILE A 178 10.72 8.48 -9.87
CA ILE A 178 11.10 9.09 -8.59
C ILE A 178 10.80 10.59 -8.55
N SER A 179 10.98 11.29 -9.67
CA SER A 179 10.64 12.72 -9.76
C SER A 179 9.14 12.94 -9.58
N ASN A 180 8.32 12.19 -10.34
CA ASN A 180 6.86 12.28 -10.26
C ASN A 180 6.33 11.88 -8.88
N PHE A 181 6.87 10.81 -8.30
CA PHE A 181 6.51 10.37 -6.96
C PHE A 181 6.84 11.44 -5.91
N TYR A 182 8.04 12.01 -5.96
CA TYR A 182 8.47 13.04 -5.02
C TYR A 182 7.64 14.34 -5.17
N GLU A 183 7.32 14.76 -6.40
CA GLU A 183 6.43 15.90 -6.65
C GLU A 183 5.02 15.67 -6.08
N ASN A 184 4.46 14.47 -6.27
CA ASN A 184 3.16 14.12 -5.69
C ASN A 184 3.18 14.18 -4.15
N LEU A 185 4.26 13.70 -3.51
CA LEU A 185 4.42 13.83 -2.06
C LEU A 185 4.47 15.29 -1.59
N LEU A 186 5.10 16.18 -2.35
CA LEU A 186 5.12 17.61 -2.03
C LEU A 186 3.74 18.25 -2.21
N ASN A 187 3.04 17.92 -3.29
CA ASN A 187 1.69 18.42 -3.56
C ASN A 187 0.71 17.98 -2.45
N ASP A 188 0.80 16.72 -2.02
CA ASP A 188 0.00 16.18 -0.91
C ASP A 188 0.28 16.87 0.43
N LEU A 189 1.48 17.41 0.62
CA LEU A 189 1.82 18.21 1.80
C LEU A 189 1.32 19.65 1.68
N GLN A 190 1.41 20.25 0.49
CA GLN A 190 0.96 21.62 0.24
C GLN A 190 -0.56 21.73 0.24
N ALA A 191 -1.28 20.74 -0.29
CA ALA A 191 -2.75 20.66 -0.21
C ALA A 191 -3.27 20.52 1.23
N LYS A 192 -2.40 20.21 2.21
CA LYS A 192 -2.70 20.21 3.66
C LYS A 192 -2.45 21.57 4.34
N GLN A 193 -1.89 22.56 3.65
CA GLN A 193 -1.78 23.94 4.14
C GLN A 193 -3.05 24.71 3.73
N PRO A 194 -3.79 25.32 4.67
CA PRO A 194 -4.92 26.17 4.30
C PRO A 194 -4.42 27.43 3.61
N GLU A 195 -4.83 27.65 2.36
CA GLU A 195 -4.69 28.96 1.70
C GLU A 195 -5.30 30.06 2.58
N PRO A 196 -4.65 31.22 2.76
CA PRO A 196 -5.21 32.31 3.53
C PRO A 196 -6.52 32.78 2.88
N PHE A 197 -7.59 32.68 3.66
CA PHE A 197 -8.97 32.99 3.29
C PHE A 197 -9.08 34.44 2.78
N ARG A 198 -9.00 34.64 1.46
CA ARG A 198 -9.35 35.91 0.83
C ARG A 198 -10.87 36.03 0.84
N GLN A 199 -11.41 36.75 1.81
CA GLN A 199 -12.81 37.16 1.82
C GLN A 199 -13.10 37.96 0.54
N ARG A 200 -13.79 37.35 -0.42
CA ARG A 200 -14.51 38.13 -1.43
C ARG A 200 -15.86 38.48 -0.85
N ALA A 201 -15.98 39.75 -0.48
CA ALA A 201 -17.22 40.44 -0.20
C ALA A 201 -18.23 40.21 -1.33
N GLY A 202 -19.50 40.10 -0.95
CA GLY A 202 -20.56 39.56 -1.77
C GLY A 202 -20.92 40.36 -3.02
N SER A 203 -21.63 39.67 -3.90
CA SER A 203 -22.64 40.28 -4.77
C SER A 203 -23.68 39.22 -5.09
N GLU A 204 -24.84 39.35 -4.45
CA GLU A 204 -26.09 38.74 -4.89
C GLU A 204 -26.39 39.21 -6.32
N GLY A 205 -26.72 38.27 -7.21
CA GLY A 205 -27.05 38.58 -8.59
C GLY A 205 -27.62 37.38 -9.32
N LYS A 206 -28.95 37.31 -9.35
CA LYS A 206 -29.79 36.43 -10.18
C LYS A 206 -29.20 36.19 -11.57
N ARG A 207 -29.18 34.93 -12.03
CA ARG A 207 -29.47 34.55 -13.43
C ARG A 207 -29.88 33.08 -13.53
N GLU A 208 -31.07 32.88 -14.08
CA GLU A 208 -31.67 31.59 -14.40
C GLU A 208 -30.93 30.87 -15.54
N ALA A 209 -30.81 29.56 -15.33
CA ALA A 209 -30.89 28.42 -16.25
C ALA A 209 -30.46 28.56 -17.72
N THR A 210 -29.39 27.82 -18.04
CA THR A 210 -29.45 26.79 -19.09
C THR A 210 -28.82 25.50 -18.55
N ARG A 211 -29.67 24.49 -18.34
CA ARG A 211 -29.32 23.11 -17.96
C ARG A 211 -28.72 22.38 -19.17
N PRO A 212 -27.73 21.49 -18.93
CA PRO A 212 -27.69 20.19 -19.60
C PRO A 212 -28.17 19.10 -18.64
N LEU A 213 -29.18 18.34 -19.09
CA LEU A 213 -29.60 16.98 -18.69
C LEU A 213 -29.43 16.61 -17.20
N ALA A 214 -30.54 16.69 -16.46
CA ALA A 214 -30.63 16.24 -15.08
C ALA A 214 -30.48 14.72 -14.96
N VAL A 215 -29.39 14.27 -14.35
CA VAL A 215 -29.33 12.97 -13.67
C VAL A 215 -30.37 13.05 -12.55
N GLU A 216 -31.33 12.12 -12.51
CA GLU A 216 -32.30 12.01 -11.41
C GLU A 216 -31.54 11.85 -10.09
N ARG A 217 -31.55 12.90 -9.26
CA ARG A 217 -30.99 12.85 -7.91
C ARG A 217 -31.89 11.95 -7.05
N LYS A 218 -31.33 10.85 -6.54
CA LYS A 218 -32.05 9.96 -5.64
C LYS A 218 -32.24 10.62 -4.28
N GLU A 219 -33.43 10.46 -3.70
CA GLU A 219 -33.69 10.85 -2.31
C GLU A 219 -32.89 9.98 -1.33
N ASP A 220 -32.59 10.51 -0.15
CA ASP A 220 -31.80 9.83 0.89
C ASP A 220 -32.33 8.44 1.23
N ARG A 221 -33.67 8.29 1.29
CA ARG A 221 -34.33 7.01 1.58
C ARG A 221 -34.07 5.97 0.50
N ALA A 222 -34.08 6.37 -0.77
CA ALA A 222 -33.78 5.48 -1.89
C ALA A 222 -32.30 5.05 -1.91
N ILE A 223 -31.38 5.91 -1.46
CA ILE A 223 -29.96 5.56 -1.28
C ILE A 223 -29.80 4.57 -0.13
N LEU A 224 -30.46 4.82 1.00
CA LEU A 224 -30.44 3.92 2.15
C LEU A 224 -31.01 2.55 1.82
N ASP A 225 -32.17 2.47 1.17
CA ASP A 225 -32.76 1.20 0.73
C ASP A 225 -31.82 0.43 -0.21
N CYS A 226 -31.06 1.15 -1.06
CA CYS A 226 -30.05 0.51 -1.91
C CYS A 226 -28.90 -0.08 -1.11
N CYS A 227 -28.38 0.67 -0.13
CA CYS A 227 -27.22 0.30 0.66
C CYS A 227 -27.54 -0.79 1.70
N LEU A 228 -28.73 -0.75 2.32
CA LEU A 228 -29.20 -1.70 3.33
C LEU A 228 -29.37 -3.13 2.80
N ARG A 229 -29.29 -3.35 1.48
CA ARG A 229 -29.21 -4.70 0.88
C ARG A 229 -27.84 -5.36 1.07
N SER A 230 -26.82 -4.60 1.48
CA SER A 230 -25.48 -5.13 1.78
C SER A 230 -25.33 -5.41 3.27
N GLY A 231 -25.01 -6.66 3.64
CA GLY A 231 -24.72 -7.03 5.04
C GLY A 231 -23.54 -6.27 5.65
N SER A 232 -22.54 -5.89 4.84
CA SER A 232 -21.42 -5.05 5.30
C SER A 232 -21.87 -3.63 5.64
N PHE A 233 -22.84 -3.10 4.89
CA PHE A 233 -23.39 -1.77 5.14
C PHE A 233 -24.31 -1.79 6.36
N GLN A 234 -25.13 -2.83 6.53
CA GLN A 234 -26.03 -2.96 7.70
C GLN A 234 -25.26 -2.92 9.03
N ARG A 235 -24.12 -3.63 9.11
CA ARG A 235 -23.26 -3.63 10.31
C ARG A 235 -22.67 -2.25 10.60
N LEU A 236 -22.08 -1.62 9.58
CA LEU A 236 -21.55 -0.26 9.72
C LEU A 236 -22.67 0.74 10.06
N TRP A 237 -23.85 0.59 9.47
CA TRP A 237 -24.99 1.46 9.73
C TRP A 237 -25.48 1.38 11.18
N SER A 238 -25.46 0.19 11.80
CA SER A 238 -25.77 0.01 13.23
C SER A 238 -24.65 0.43 14.18
N GLY A 239 -23.51 0.90 13.65
CA GLY A 239 -22.34 1.27 14.47
C GLY A 239 -21.44 0.09 14.83
N ASP A 240 -21.68 -1.10 14.28
CA ASP A 240 -20.81 -2.26 14.43
C ASP A 240 -19.69 -2.19 13.39
N TRP A 241 -18.49 -1.86 13.86
CA TRP A 241 -17.28 -1.79 13.07
C TRP A 241 -16.29 -2.94 13.36
N ASP A 242 -16.75 -4.00 14.03
CA ASP A 242 -15.93 -5.16 14.33
C ASP A 242 -15.45 -5.85 13.03
N GLY A 243 -14.14 -6.09 12.93
CA GLY A 243 -13.45 -6.47 11.69
C GLY A 243 -12.96 -5.32 10.81
N LYS A 244 -13.08 -4.06 11.26
CA LYS A 244 -12.33 -2.91 10.72
C LYS A 244 -11.16 -2.56 11.63
N ALA A 245 -10.01 -2.25 11.04
CA ALA A 245 -8.79 -1.95 11.81
C ALA A 245 -8.91 -0.65 12.60
N SER A 246 -9.83 0.25 12.21
CA SER A 246 -10.17 1.41 13.03
C SER A 246 -11.59 1.95 12.75
N HIS A 247 -12.10 2.70 13.72
CA HIS A 247 -13.37 3.43 13.56
C HIS A 247 -13.33 4.45 12.41
N SER A 248 -12.15 4.98 12.04
CA SER A 248 -12.04 5.91 10.91
C SER A 248 -12.10 5.19 9.56
N GLU A 249 -11.65 3.93 9.52
CA GLU A 249 -11.81 3.05 8.36
C GLU A 249 -13.27 2.63 8.19
N ALA A 250 -13.98 2.40 9.31
CA ALA A 250 -15.42 2.16 9.31
C ALA A 250 -16.20 3.36 8.75
N ASP A 251 -15.82 4.58 9.15
CA ASP A 251 -16.43 5.80 8.63
C ASP A 251 -16.24 5.91 7.10
N LEU A 252 -15.02 5.68 6.61
CA LEU A 252 -14.71 5.73 5.19
C LEU A 252 -15.44 4.64 4.41
N ALA A 253 -15.53 3.42 4.95
CA ALA A 253 -16.25 2.32 4.33
C ALA A 253 -17.76 2.62 4.22
N LEU A 254 -18.35 3.24 5.25
CA LEU A 254 -19.75 3.66 5.21
C LEU A 254 -19.96 4.77 4.17
N CYS A 255 -19.09 5.80 4.15
CA CYS A 255 -19.13 6.85 3.14
C CYS A 255 -18.93 6.32 1.72
N TRP A 256 -18.05 5.33 1.52
CA TRP A 256 -17.81 4.71 0.21
C TRP A 256 -19.06 3.99 -0.31
N HIS A 257 -19.77 3.25 0.55
CA HIS A 257 -21.04 2.62 0.18
C HIS A 257 -22.08 3.65 -0.27
N LEU A 258 -22.18 4.80 0.41
CA LEU A 258 -23.06 5.90 0.01
C LEU A 258 -22.61 6.55 -1.31
N ALA A 259 -21.30 6.76 -1.48
CA ALA A 259 -20.70 7.36 -2.66
C ALA A 259 -20.87 6.54 -3.96
N LEU A 260 -21.17 5.25 -3.85
CA LEU A 260 -21.55 4.43 -5.01
C LEU A 260 -22.90 4.86 -5.61
N HIS A 261 -23.75 5.54 -4.84
CA HIS A 261 -25.11 5.90 -5.21
C HIS A 261 -25.36 7.41 -5.37
N THR A 262 -24.48 8.25 -4.81
CA THR A 262 -24.51 9.71 -4.95
C THR A 262 -23.08 10.28 -4.95
N ASP A 263 -22.88 11.41 -5.60
CA ASP A 263 -21.66 12.24 -5.57
C ASP A 263 -21.88 13.53 -4.75
N ASP A 264 -23.07 13.72 -4.18
CA ASP A 264 -23.42 14.86 -3.35
C ASP A 264 -22.84 14.70 -1.93
N ALA A 265 -21.80 15.48 -1.64
CA ALA A 265 -21.11 15.45 -0.35
C ALA A 265 -22.02 15.85 0.83
N GLU A 266 -22.96 16.78 0.64
CA GLU A 266 -23.90 17.18 1.70
C GLU A 266 -24.92 16.08 1.96
N GLN A 267 -25.35 15.38 0.91
CA GLN A 267 -26.21 14.21 1.03
C GLN A 267 -25.52 13.07 1.78
N ILE A 268 -24.24 12.80 1.47
CA ILE A 268 -23.45 11.78 2.18
C ILE A 268 -23.29 12.16 3.65
N ASP A 269 -23.00 13.43 3.97
CA ASP A 269 -22.90 13.89 5.36
C ASP A 269 -24.22 13.72 6.12
N ARG A 270 -25.33 14.16 5.53
CA ARG A 270 -26.67 14.08 6.13
C ARG A 270 -27.05 12.63 6.44
N ILE A 271 -26.77 11.70 5.52
CA ILE A 271 -27.03 10.28 5.71
C ILE A 271 -26.08 9.69 6.77
N PHE A 272 -24.78 10.03 6.73
CA PHE A 272 -23.79 9.54 7.70
C PHE A 272 -24.14 9.92 9.14
N ARG A 273 -24.61 11.16 9.36
CA ARG A 273 -25.03 11.66 10.68
C ARG A 273 -26.17 10.86 11.32
N SER A 274 -26.93 10.13 10.50
CA SER A 274 -28.02 9.27 10.95
C SER A 274 -27.56 7.82 11.25
N SER A 275 -26.28 7.52 11.08
CA SER A 275 -25.70 6.19 11.33
C SER A 275 -25.21 6.01 12.77
N GLY A 276 -25.05 4.76 13.20
CA GLY A 276 -24.44 4.41 14.49
C GLY A 276 -22.94 4.70 14.59
N LEU A 277 -22.27 5.14 13.51
CA LEU A 277 -20.85 5.54 13.53
C LEU A 277 -20.62 7.03 13.82
N TYR A 278 -21.70 7.83 13.82
CA TYR A 278 -21.60 9.27 14.11
C TYR A 278 -21.05 9.53 15.52
N ARG A 279 -20.10 10.47 15.61
CA ARG A 279 -19.48 10.91 16.86
C ARG A 279 -18.87 12.33 16.70
N PRO A 280 -18.51 13.04 17.78
CA PRO A 280 -18.01 14.42 17.73
C PRO A 280 -16.80 14.65 16.80
N LYS A 281 -16.01 13.60 16.53
CA LYS A 281 -14.93 13.63 15.53
C LYS A 281 -15.43 13.97 14.11
N TRP A 282 -16.66 13.58 13.77
CA TRP A 282 -17.30 13.85 12.48
C TRP A 282 -17.66 15.32 12.28
N ASP A 283 -17.87 16.09 13.35
CA ASP A 283 -18.17 17.52 13.24
C ASP A 283 -16.95 18.37 12.84
N LYS A 284 -15.75 17.80 12.94
CA LYS A 284 -14.53 18.41 12.38
C LYS A 284 -14.63 18.44 10.87
N ALA A 285 -14.83 19.63 10.30
CA ALA A 285 -15.02 19.84 8.86
C ALA A 285 -13.92 19.15 8.02
N ASP A 286 -12.65 19.28 8.42
CA ASP A 286 -11.51 18.66 7.72
C ASP A 286 -11.58 17.13 7.68
N TYR A 287 -12.06 16.53 8.77
CA TYR A 287 -12.20 15.07 8.87
C TYR A 287 -13.36 14.58 8.00
N ARG A 288 -14.52 15.23 8.12
CA ARG A 288 -15.72 14.93 7.32
C ARG A 288 -15.44 15.08 5.84
N HIS A 289 -14.98 16.25 5.39
CA HIS A 289 -14.77 16.55 3.98
C HIS A 289 -13.77 15.59 3.36
N ARG A 290 -12.62 15.35 4.01
CA ARG A 290 -11.62 14.40 3.53
C ARG A 290 -12.15 12.98 3.40
N THR A 291 -12.97 12.53 4.35
CA THR A 291 -13.52 11.16 4.34
C THR A 291 -14.57 10.99 3.22
N ILE A 292 -15.41 12.00 3.01
CA ILE A 292 -16.41 12.03 1.94
C ILE A 292 -15.75 12.15 0.57
N SER A 293 -14.78 13.06 0.39
CA SER A 293 -14.05 13.22 -0.89
C SER A 293 -13.34 11.93 -1.30
N LYS A 294 -12.61 11.29 -0.36
CA LYS A 294 -11.96 10.00 -0.63
C LYS A 294 -12.96 8.90 -1.02
N ALA A 295 -14.13 8.89 -0.38
CA ALA A 295 -15.18 7.94 -0.70
C ALA A 295 -15.75 8.18 -2.11
N ILE A 296 -15.99 9.44 -2.49
CA ILE A 296 -16.45 9.84 -3.84
C ILE A 296 -15.41 9.47 -4.89
N GLU A 297 -14.15 9.85 -4.71
CA GLU A 297 -13.05 9.53 -5.63
C GLU A 297 -12.90 8.02 -5.84
N ALA A 298 -12.92 7.24 -4.75
CA ALA A 298 -12.84 5.78 -4.83
C ALA A 298 -14.09 5.15 -5.49
N ALA A 299 -15.28 5.74 -5.29
CA ALA A 299 -16.50 5.31 -5.95
C ALA A 299 -16.51 5.68 -7.45
N GLU A 300 -16.01 6.86 -7.80
CA GLU A 300 -15.83 7.32 -9.18
C GLU A 300 -14.81 6.46 -9.92
N ALA A 301 -13.65 6.16 -9.30
CA ALA A 301 -12.67 5.22 -9.84
C ALA A 301 -13.29 3.83 -10.09
N ARG A 302 -14.18 3.37 -9.20
CA ARG A 302 -14.91 2.11 -9.36
C ARG A 302 -15.95 2.16 -10.49
N LYS A 303 -16.61 3.31 -10.69
CA LYS A 303 -17.59 3.57 -11.76
C LYS A 303 -16.90 3.75 -13.11
N SER A 304 -15.76 4.44 -13.16
CA SER A 304 -14.96 4.68 -14.36
C SER A 304 -14.24 3.42 -14.86
N TRP A 305 -13.82 2.54 -13.95
CA TRP A 305 -13.41 1.16 -14.28
C TRP A 305 -14.57 0.24 -14.69
N GLY A 306 -15.81 0.71 -14.55
CA GLY A 306 -17.02 0.07 -15.07
C GLY A 306 -17.51 0.67 -16.40
N SER A 307 -16.83 1.66 -16.97
CA SER A 307 -17.19 2.20 -18.28
C SER A 307 -16.87 1.21 -19.38
N ARG A 308 -17.94 0.64 -19.95
CA ARG A 308 -17.97 -0.18 -21.17
C ARG A 308 -16.99 0.37 -22.21
N PRO A 309 -16.14 -0.46 -22.85
CA PRO A 309 -15.71 -0.15 -24.20
C PRO A 309 -16.98 -0.03 -25.05
N ALA A 310 -17.16 1.11 -25.70
CA ALA A 310 -18.25 1.32 -26.64
C ALA A 310 -18.10 0.30 -27.78
N GLY A 311 -18.92 -0.77 -27.77
CA GLY A 311 -18.94 -1.74 -28.85
C GLY A 311 -19.32 -3.17 -28.51
N HIS A 312 -19.47 -3.56 -27.24
CA HIS A 312 -19.89 -4.93 -26.91
C HIS A 312 -21.26 -4.93 -26.23
N THR A 313 -22.26 -5.41 -26.96
CA THR A 313 -23.58 -5.76 -26.45
C THR A 313 -23.42 -6.77 -25.31
N ALA A 314 -24.23 -6.60 -24.26
CA ALA A 314 -24.29 -7.52 -23.14
C ALA A 314 -24.58 -8.94 -23.64
N GLN A 315 -23.54 -9.77 -23.77
CA GLN A 315 -23.74 -11.21 -23.82
C GLN A 315 -24.09 -11.66 -22.41
N GLU A 316 -25.20 -12.38 -22.29
CA GLU A 316 -25.61 -13.05 -21.06
C GLU A 316 -24.42 -13.84 -20.52
N LEU A 317 -24.13 -13.69 -19.22
CA LEU A 317 -23.12 -14.50 -18.56
C LEU A 317 -23.42 -15.98 -18.83
N PRO A 318 -22.43 -16.82 -19.21
CA PRO A 318 -22.63 -18.25 -19.35
C PRO A 318 -23.31 -18.84 -18.11
N ASP A 319 -24.15 -19.86 -18.28
CA ASP A 319 -24.77 -20.55 -17.15
C ASP A 319 -23.74 -21.42 -16.40
N PHE A 320 -22.94 -20.74 -15.59
CA PHE A 320 -21.95 -21.34 -14.69
C PHE A 320 -22.60 -22.31 -13.69
N GLY A 321 -23.90 -22.15 -13.41
CA GLY A 321 -24.63 -22.96 -12.45
C GLY A 321 -24.91 -24.38 -12.96
N THR A 322 -25.09 -24.56 -14.26
CA THR A 322 -25.24 -25.89 -14.86
C THR A 322 -23.92 -26.65 -14.87
N VAL A 323 -22.80 -25.97 -15.15
CA VAL A 323 -21.46 -26.57 -15.12
C VAL A 323 -21.05 -27.02 -13.71
N LEU A 324 -21.33 -26.20 -12.68
CA LEU A 324 -21.04 -26.57 -11.28
C LEU A 324 -21.89 -27.74 -10.76
N ARG A 325 -23.10 -27.94 -11.29
CA ARG A 325 -24.04 -28.99 -10.86
C ARG A 325 -23.84 -30.34 -11.56
N ASP A 326 -23.08 -30.38 -12.64
CA ASP A 326 -22.76 -31.61 -13.36
C ASP A 326 -21.67 -32.40 -12.61
N ALA A 327 -22.09 -33.33 -11.74
CA ALA A 327 -21.19 -34.13 -10.90
C ALA A 327 -20.19 -34.98 -11.71
N ASN A 328 -20.53 -35.34 -12.96
CA ASN A 328 -19.65 -36.14 -13.80
C ASN A 328 -18.41 -35.36 -14.27
N ARG A 329 -18.50 -34.02 -14.35
CA ARG A 329 -17.38 -33.15 -14.74
C ARG A 329 -16.29 -33.03 -13.67
N TRP A 330 -16.67 -33.29 -12.43
CA TRP A 330 -15.79 -33.20 -11.27
C TRP A 330 -15.42 -34.59 -10.74
N ALA A 331 -15.59 -35.64 -11.55
CA ALA A 331 -15.21 -37.00 -11.18
C ALA A 331 -13.67 -37.19 -11.23
N GLY A 332 -13.16 -38.11 -10.40
CA GLY A 332 -11.75 -38.49 -10.37
C GLY A 332 -10.91 -37.71 -9.36
N HIS A 333 -9.64 -38.11 -9.22
CA HIS A 333 -8.75 -37.70 -8.12
C HIS A 333 -8.44 -36.19 -8.08
N ALA A 334 -8.65 -35.47 -9.18
CA ALA A 334 -8.42 -34.03 -9.29
C ALA A 334 -9.70 -33.19 -9.35
N GLY A 335 -10.87 -33.83 -9.40
CA GLY A 335 -12.12 -33.17 -9.74
C GLY A 335 -12.58 -32.15 -8.70
N GLU A 336 -12.41 -32.47 -7.41
CA GLU A 336 -12.76 -31.55 -6.31
C GLU A 336 -11.89 -30.28 -6.30
N SER A 337 -10.59 -30.44 -6.57
CA SER A 337 -9.66 -29.31 -6.70
C SER A 337 -10.02 -28.41 -7.88
N ASN A 338 -10.37 -29.00 -9.03
CA ASN A 338 -10.79 -28.24 -10.22
C ASN A 338 -12.12 -27.53 -9.98
N ARG A 339 -13.08 -28.20 -9.32
CA ARG A 339 -14.39 -27.65 -8.98
C ARG A 339 -14.28 -26.40 -8.12
N ARG A 340 -13.48 -26.46 -7.04
CA ARG A 340 -13.31 -25.33 -6.11
C ARG A 340 -12.62 -24.13 -6.77
N VAL A 341 -11.66 -24.36 -7.66
CA VAL A 341 -11.01 -23.29 -8.45
C VAL A 341 -11.99 -22.68 -9.46
N TYR A 342 -12.76 -23.51 -10.16
CA TYR A 342 -13.80 -23.04 -11.07
C TYR A 342 -14.89 -22.24 -10.35
N GLU A 343 -15.34 -22.72 -9.19
CA GLU A 343 -16.31 -22.02 -8.34
C GLU A 343 -15.80 -20.65 -7.89
N ALA A 344 -14.53 -20.54 -7.47
CA ALA A 344 -13.92 -19.26 -7.12
C ALA A 344 -13.87 -18.28 -8.31
N LEU A 345 -13.60 -18.77 -9.52
CA LEU A 345 -13.62 -17.97 -10.75
C LEU A 345 -15.04 -17.52 -11.11
N VAL A 346 -16.04 -18.39 -10.94
CA VAL A 346 -17.46 -18.06 -11.14
C VAL A 346 -17.93 -16.98 -10.15
N VAL A 347 -17.51 -17.08 -8.89
CA VAL A 347 -17.79 -16.05 -7.88
C VAL A 347 -17.14 -14.72 -8.28
N ALA A 348 -15.90 -14.73 -8.78
CA ALA A 348 -15.25 -13.54 -9.30
C ALA A 348 -16.00 -12.95 -10.51
N ALA A 349 -16.43 -13.79 -11.46
CA ALA A 349 -17.17 -13.40 -12.67
C ALA A 349 -18.54 -12.80 -12.34
N ARG A 350 -19.26 -13.37 -11.38
CA ARG A 350 -20.54 -12.82 -10.90
C ARG A 350 -20.36 -11.49 -10.18
N LYS A 351 -19.29 -11.35 -9.38
CA LYS A 351 -18.96 -10.11 -8.67
C LYS A 351 -18.54 -8.99 -9.62
N SER A 352 -17.84 -9.32 -10.71
CA SER A 352 -17.46 -8.37 -11.76
C SER A 352 -18.57 -8.15 -12.81
N ARG A 353 -19.61 -8.99 -12.83
CA ARG A 353 -20.63 -9.07 -13.90
C ARG A 353 -19.99 -9.25 -15.30
N SER A 354 -18.88 -9.96 -15.36
CA SER A 354 -18.10 -10.19 -16.58
C SER A 354 -17.68 -11.65 -16.66
N ALA A 355 -17.78 -12.26 -17.85
CA ALA A 355 -17.25 -13.59 -18.11
C ALA A 355 -15.71 -13.60 -18.15
N VAL A 356 -15.09 -12.43 -18.31
CA VAL A 356 -13.63 -12.26 -18.29
C VAL A 356 -13.24 -11.69 -16.93
N VAL A 357 -12.41 -12.42 -16.19
CA VAL A 357 -11.89 -12.02 -14.88
C VAL A 357 -10.39 -12.24 -14.77
N SER A 358 -9.69 -11.27 -14.19
CA SER A 358 -8.28 -11.38 -13.83
C SER A 358 -8.18 -11.55 -12.32
N ILE A 359 -7.60 -12.65 -11.86
CA ILE A 359 -7.40 -12.95 -10.45
C ILE A 359 -6.01 -13.56 -10.21
N GLY A 360 -5.29 -13.03 -9.22
CA GLY A 360 -3.97 -13.53 -8.86
C GLY A 360 -4.02 -14.93 -8.25
N GLN A 361 -3.00 -15.75 -8.54
CA GLN A 361 -2.91 -17.14 -8.05
C GLN A 361 -2.87 -17.23 -6.51
N ALA A 362 -2.26 -16.26 -5.83
CA ALA A 362 -2.23 -16.18 -4.36
C ALA A 362 -3.63 -15.94 -3.77
N ARG A 363 -4.44 -15.11 -4.43
CA ARG A 363 -5.83 -14.84 -4.01
C ARG A 363 -6.76 -16.02 -4.27
N LEU A 364 -6.53 -16.78 -5.35
CA LEU A 364 -7.23 -18.05 -5.59
C LEU A 364 -6.83 -19.13 -4.57
N ALA A 365 -5.56 -19.16 -4.15
CA ALA A 365 -5.06 -20.07 -3.13
C ALA A 365 -5.73 -19.82 -1.77
N GLU A 366 -5.84 -18.55 -1.37
CA GLU A 366 -6.56 -18.13 -0.17
C GLU A 366 -8.06 -18.47 -0.27
N ALA A 367 -8.72 -18.10 -1.37
CA ALA A 367 -10.16 -18.31 -1.55
C ALA A 367 -10.59 -19.79 -1.56
N THR A 368 -9.71 -20.69 -2.01
CA THR A 368 -10.00 -22.14 -2.06
C THR A 368 -9.38 -22.91 -0.91
N ASN A 369 -8.56 -22.26 -0.06
CA ASN A 369 -7.72 -22.89 0.95
C ASN A 369 -6.84 -24.01 0.38
N MET A 370 -6.13 -23.70 -0.71
CA MET A 370 -5.28 -24.64 -1.44
C MET A 370 -3.92 -24.01 -1.74
N GLU A 371 -2.86 -24.82 -1.76
CA GLU A 371 -1.54 -24.34 -2.15
C GLU A 371 -1.51 -23.84 -3.60
N VAL A 372 -0.71 -22.79 -3.85
CA VAL A 372 -0.53 -22.17 -5.18
C VAL A 372 -0.14 -23.19 -6.25
N ARG A 373 0.64 -24.21 -5.91
CA ARG A 373 1.01 -25.30 -6.85
C ARG A 373 -0.20 -26.10 -7.33
N THR A 374 -1.20 -26.28 -6.47
CA THR A 374 -2.43 -27.02 -6.76
C THR A 374 -3.38 -26.15 -7.59
N ILE A 375 -3.47 -24.85 -7.30
CA ILE A 375 -4.17 -23.86 -8.14
C ILE A 375 -3.64 -23.86 -9.56
N ARG A 376 -2.32 -23.78 -9.74
CA ARG A 376 -1.68 -23.76 -11.07
C ARG A 376 -1.98 -25.02 -11.87
N ARG A 377 -1.99 -26.18 -11.22
CA ARG A 377 -2.34 -27.46 -11.86
C ARG A 377 -3.82 -27.55 -12.20
N ALA A 378 -4.69 -27.02 -11.34
CA ALA A 378 -6.13 -26.97 -11.59
C ALA A 378 -6.49 -26.02 -12.74
N LEU A 379 -5.91 -24.81 -12.78
CA LEU A 379 -6.10 -23.85 -13.88
C LEU A 379 -5.71 -24.46 -15.24
N LYS A 380 -4.54 -25.07 -15.35
CA LYS A 380 -4.12 -25.77 -16.58
C LYS A 380 -5.09 -26.86 -17.03
N ARG A 381 -5.71 -27.58 -16.09
CA ARG A 381 -6.70 -28.63 -16.40
C ARG A 381 -8.04 -28.03 -16.82
N LEU A 382 -8.46 -26.94 -16.19
CA LEU A 382 -9.67 -26.22 -16.54
C LEU A 382 -9.56 -25.59 -17.94
N GLU A 383 -8.41 -24.98 -18.25
CA GLU A 383 -8.07 -24.46 -19.59
C GLU A 383 -8.11 -25.59 -20.64
N ALA A 384 -7.46 -26.72 -20.35
CA ALA A 384 -7.45 -27.88 -21.24
C ALA A 384 -8.85 -28.49 -21.45
N SER A 385 -9.77 -28.31 -20.50
CA SER A 385 -11.17 -28.75 -20.60
C SER A 385 -12.09 -27.71 -21.25
N GLY A 386 -11.57 -26.53 -21.62
CA GLY A 386 -12.34 -25.43 -22.22
C GLY A 386 -13.32 -24.75 -21.27
N LEU A 387 -13.11 -24.88 -19.95
CA LEU A 387 -13.99 -24.30 -18.93
C LEU A 387 -13.59 -22.88 -18.52
N VAL A 388 -12.32 -22.52 -18.67
CA VAL A 388 -11.77 -21.19 -18.33
C VAL A 388 -10.85 -20.68 -19.42
#